data_AF-A0A969NTA8-F1
#
_entry.id   AF-A0A969NTA8-F1
#
_cell.length_a   1.000
_cell.length_b   1.000
_cell.length_c   1.000
_cell.angle_alpha   90.00
_cell.angle_beta   90.00
_cell.angle_gamma   90.00
#
_symmetry.space_group_name_H-M   'P 1'
#
loop_
_entity.id
_entity.type
_entity.pdbx_description
1 polymer ?
#
loop_
_entity_poly.entity_id
_entity_poly.type
_entity_poly.pdbx_seq_one_letter_code
_entity_poly.pdbx_strand_id
1 'polypeptide(L)'
;MLSSEEFQQWNLSRRWSKTTTGVIADIRAAPPTRRVRSRLGNVSGRYPSGKMGLTIQFESHTVELAGIYQMEYDSDVLEYYDQPPSIKLNYMRSGIL
;
A
#
# COMPACT_ATOMS: atom_id res chain seq x y z
N MET A 1 -5.02 2.77 -10.40
CA MET A 1 -5.60 2.66 -9.06
C MET A 1 -7.10 2.60 -9.30
N LEU A 2 -7.86 1.89 -8.49
CA LEU A 2 -9.32 1.89 -8.61
C LEU A 2 -9.80 3.34 -8.55
N SER A 3 -10.74 3.70 -9.41
CA SER A 3 -11.53 4.92 -9.27
C SER A 3 -12.34 4.90 -7.97
N SER A 4 -12.88 6.06 -7.57
CA SER A 4 -13.74 6.15 -6.39
C SER A 4 -14.95 5.21 -6.49
N GLU A 5 -15.52 5.07 -7.69
CA GLU A 5 -16.65 4.18 -7.97
C GLU A 5 -16.25 2.70 -7.83
N GLU A 6 -15.16 2.29 -8.48
CA GLU A 6 -14.66 0.91 -8.39
C GLU A 6 -14.26 0.53 -6.96
N PHE A 7 -13.68 1.46 -6.21
CA PHE A 7 -13.36 1.27 -4.79
C PHE A 7 -14.64 1.05 -3.96
N GLN A 8 -15.69 1.84 -4.18
CA GLN A 8 -16.96 1.65 -3.48
C GLN A 8 -17.59 0.29 -3.80
N GLN A 9 -17.62 -0.09 -5.07
CA GLN A 9 -18.15 -1.39 -5.51
C GLN A 9 -17.34 -2.56 -4.91
N TRP A 10 -16.02 -2.43 -4.88
CA TRP A 10 -15.16 -3.44 -4.26
C TRP A 10 -15.43 -3.59 -2.76
N ASN A 11 -15.54 -2.49 -2.00
CA ASN A 11 -15.88 -2.53 -0.57
C ASN A 11 -17.24 -3.21 -0.33
N LEU A 12 -18.24 -2.92 -1.16
CA LEU A 12 -19.56 -3.55 -1.10
C LEU A 12 -19.47 -5.06 -1.36
N SER A 13 -18.71 -5.47 -2.37
CA SER A 13 -18.51 -6.89 -2.72
C SER A 13 -17.86 -7.69 -1.58
N ARG A 14 -16.96 -7.06 -0.82
CA ARG A 14 -16.24 -7.68 0.30
C ARG A 14 -16.99 -7.64 1.63
N ARG A 15 -18.10 -6.90 1.70
CA ARG A 15 -18.92 -6.72 2.92
C ARG A 15 -18.11 -6.22 4.13
N TRP A 16 -17.16 -5.32 3.88
CA TRP A 16 -16.30 -4.80 4.94
C TRP A 16 -17.03 -3.85 5.89
N SER A 17 -16.53 -3.79 7.12
CA SER A 17 -17.00 -2.82 8.11
C SER A 17 -16.69 -1.39 7.67
N LYS A 18 -17.48 -0.42 8.12
CA LYS A 18 -17.20 1.01 7.88
C LYS A 18 -15.81 1.40 8.37
N THR A 19 -15.35 0.82 9.48
CA THR A 19 -14.01 1.04 10.03
C THR A 19 -12.92 0.58 9.06
N THR A 20 -13.06 -0.63 8.50
CA THR A 20 -12.11 -1.17 7.52
C THR A 20 -12.07 -0.30 6.27
N THR A 21 -13.22 0.03 5.71
CA THR A 21 -13.31 0.90 4.52
C THR A 21 -12.69 2.28 4.78
N GLY A 22 -12.92 2.85 5.97
CA GLY A 22 -12.32 4.11 6.38
C GLY A 22 -10.78 4.05 6.42
N VAL A 23 -10.21 3.03 7.06
CA VAL A 23 -8.75 2.84 7.11
C VAL A 23 -8.14 2.70 5.71
N ILE A 24 -8.80 1.96 4.81
CA ILE A 24 -8.30 1.83 3.43
C ILE A 24 -8.40 3.17 2.71
N ALA A 25 -9.50 3.91 2.85
CA ALA A 25 -9.64 5.25 2.26
C ALA A 25 -8.55 6.21 2.78
N ASP A 26 -8.23 6.16 4.07
CA ASP A 26 -7.15 6.97 4.67
C ASP A 26 -5.79 6.62 4.07
N ILE A 27 -5.48 5.33 3.90
CA ILE A 27 -4.24 4.85 3.25
C ILE A 27 -4.17 5.35 1.81
N ARG A 28 -5.26 5.25 1.05
CA ARG A 28 -5.34 5.69 -0.36
C ARG A 28 -5.11 7.19 -0.54
N ALA A 29 -5.54 7.99 0.44
CA ALA A 29 -5.42 9.44 0.42
C ALA A 29 -4.12 9.97 1.04
N ALA A 30 -3.41 9.14 1.80
CA ALA A 30 -2.19 9.54 2.49
C ALA A 30 -1.02 9.71 1.52
N PRO A 31 -0.21 10.79 1.65
CA PRO A 31 1.09 10.83 1.00
C PRO A 31 2.04 9.78 1.64
N PRO A 32 3.11 9.37 0.94
CA PRO A 32 4.15 8.51 1.52
C PRO A 32 4.66 9.11 2.84
N THR A 33 4.65 8.33 3.91
CA THR A 33 4.91 8.80 5.28
C THR A 33 6.29 9.43 5.46
N ARG A 34 7.24 9.12 4.58
CA ARG A 34 8.52 9.83 4.49
C ARG A 34 8.95 9.96 3.04
N ARG A 35 9.65 11.05 2.73
CA ARG A 35 10.39 11.14 1.47
C ARG A 35 11.67 10.33 1.59
N VAL A 36 11.95 9.52 0.58
CA VAL A 36 13.19 8.77 0.52
C VAL A 36 14.41 9.69 0.60
N ARG A 37 15.33 9.41 1.52
CA ARG A 37 16.65 10.05 1.58
C ARG A 37 17.70 9.04 1.13
N SER A 38 18.51 9.39 0.14
CA SER A 38 19.67 8.58 -0.25
C SER A 38 20.62 8.47 0.95
N ARG A 39 20.98 7.25 1.35
CA ARG A 39 22.05 6.95 2.31
C ARG A 39 23.14 6.19 1.55
N LEU A 40 24.42 6.42 1.91
CA LEU A 40 25.55 5.67 1.35
C LEU A 40 25.26 4.16 1.45
N GLY A 41 25.21 3.48 0.30
CA GLY A 41 25.00 2.02 0.20
C GLY A 41 23.60 1.58 -0.26
N ASN A 42 22.58 2.46 -0.24
CA ASN A 42 21.23 2.12 -0.70
C ASN A 42 20.90 2.82 -2.03
N VAL A 43 20.36 2.06 -3.00
CA VAL A 43 19.79 2.63 -4.22
C VAL A 43 18.32 2.90 -3.98
N SER A 44 17.99 4.17 -3.80
CA SER A 44 16.63 4.66 -3.82
C SER A 44 16.22 5.14 -5.20
N GLY A 45 14.92 5.09 -5.48
CA GLY A 45 14.41 5.49 -6.78
C GLY A 45 12.90 5.72 -6.80
N ARG A 46 12.41 5.89 -8.02
CA ARG A 46 11.01 6.15 -8.34
C ARG A 46 10.58 5.21 -9.45
N TYR A 47 9.43 4.59 -9.31
CA TYR A 47 8.83 3.70 -10.29
C TYR A 47 7.54 4.32 -10.84
N PRO A 48 7.44 4.56 -12.16
CA PRO A 48 6.22 5.09 -12.76
C PRO A 48 5.19 3.96 -12.93
N SER A 49 4.31 3.77 -11.95
CA SER A 49 3.32 2.70 -11.97
C SER A 49 2.16 3.04 -12.89
N GLY A 50 1.94 2.20 -13.90
CA GLY A 50 0.75 2.25 -14.75
C GLY A 50 -0.48 1.76 -13.99
N LYS A 51 -0.33 0.70 -13.20
CA LYS A 51 -1.41 0.17 -12.35
C LYS A 51 -1.91 1.21 -11.38
N MET A 52 -1.05 1.99 -10.72
CA MET A 52 -1.44 2.99 -9.74
C MET A 52 -1.75 4.35 -10.38
N GLY A 53 -1.22 4.65 -11.58
CA GLY A 53 -1.37 5.95 -12.24
C GLY A 53 -0.57 7.06 -11.56
N LEU A 54 0.44 6.69 -10.77
CA LEU A 54 1.30 7.61 -10.00
C LEU A 54 2.71 7.03 -9.84
N THR A 55 3.62 7.86 -9.34
CA THR A 55 5.00 7.43 -9.08
C THR A 55 5.14 6.85 -7.67
N ILE A 56 5.65 5.63 -7.58
CA ILE A 56 5.92 4.91 -6.32
C ILE A 56 7.39 5.07 -5.94
N GLN A 57 7.69 5.39 -4.68
CA GLN A 57 9.07 5.50 -4.19
C GLN A 57 9.56 4.16 -3.63
N PHE A 58 10.86 3.90 -3.77
CA PHE A 58 11.54 2.77 -3.14
C PHE A 58 12.93 3.17 -2.65
N GLU A 59 13.44 2.39 -1.72
CA GLU A 59 14.69 2.57 -0.99
C GLU A 59 15.69 1.43 -1.14
N SER A 60 15.24 0.32 -1.70
CA SER A 60 16.09 -0.80 -2.07
C SER A 60 15.73 -1.33 -3.44
N HIS A 61 16.72 -1.37 -4.35
CA HIS A 61 16.54 -1.98 -5.66
C HIS A 61 16.46 -3.52 -5.59
N THR A 62 16.98 -4.16 -4.54
CA THR A 62 17.07 -5.62 -4.48
C THR A 62 15.79 -6.28 -3.96
N VAL A 63 15.04 -5.58 -3.10
CA VAL A 63 13.85 -6.14 -2.45
C VAL A 63 12.61 -5.34 -2.84
N GLU A 64 12.64 -4.02 -2.64
CA GLU A 64 11.44 -3.20 -2.83
C GLU A 64 11.11 -3.01 -4.31
N LEU A 65 12.11 -2.76 -5.16
CA LEU A 65 11.86 -2.67 -6.61
C LEU A 65 11.33 -4.00 -7.17
N ALA A 66 11.90 -5.14 -6.76
CA ALA A 66 11.40 -6.45 -7.17
C ALA A 66 9.95 -6.69 -6.69
N GLY A 67 9.62 -6.28 -5.45
CA GLY A 67 8.25 -6.32 -4.94
C GLY A 67 7.29 -5.43 -5.72
N ILE A 68 7.72 -4.22 -6.11
CA ILE A 68 6.94 -3.33 -6.98
C ILE A 68 6.66 -4.02 -8.32
N TYR A 69 7.66 -4.65 -8.95
CA TYR A 69 7.45 -5.39 -10.20
C TYR A 69 6.45 -6.54 -10.06
N GLN A 70 6.52 -7.30 -8.97
CA GLN A 70 5.55 -8.37 -8.72
C GLN A 70 4.14 -7.80 -8.59
N MET A 71 3.96 -6.75 -7.78
CA MET A 71 2.65 -6.14 -7.55
C MET A 71 2.09 -5.41 -8.79
N GLU A 72 2.95 -4.77 -9.60
CA GLU A 72 2.54 -4.04 -10.81
C GLU A 72 1.92 -4.96 -11.86
N TYR A 73 2.44 -6.19 -12.00
CA TYR A 73 2.02 -7.11 -13.07
C TYR A 73 1.15 -8.28 -12.59
N ASP A 74 0.94 -8.42 -11.29
CA ASP A 74 -0.01 -9.40 -10.74
C ASP A 74 -1.46 -8.91 -10.94
N SER A 75 -2.30 -9.70 -11.60
CA SER A 75 -3.71 -9.38 -11.84
C SER A 75 -4.55 -9.34 -10.57
N ASP A 76 -4.14 -10.04 -9.52
CA ASP A 76 -4.86 -10.13 -8.24
C ASP A 76 -4.55 -8.96 -7.31
N VAL A 77 -3.49 -8.19 -7.60
CA VAL A 77 -3.17 -6.96 -6.89
C VAL A 77 -3.96 -5.79 -7.49
N LEU A 78 -4.89 -5.25 -6.73
CA LEU A 78 -5.66 -4.06 -7.15
C LEU A 78 -4.81 -2.79 -7.00
N GLU A 79 -4.15 -2.66 -5.85
CA GLU A 79 -3.42 -1.46 -5.44
C GLU A 79 -2.27 -1.80 -4.51
N TYR A 80 -1.24 -0.96 -4.51
CA TYR A 80 -0.11 -1.06 -3.59
C TYR A 80 0.45 0.34 -3.28
N TYR A 81 0.93 0.52 -2.06
CA TYR A 81 1.32 1.83 -1.52
C TYR A 81 2.74 1.78 -0.95
N ASP A 82 3.56 2.76 -1.31
CA ASP A 82 4.86 2.98 -0.67
C ASP A 82 4.68 3.67 0.68
N GLN A 83 5.10 2.98 1.74
CA GLN A 83 5.20 3.54 3.09
C GLN A 83 3.86 4.13 3.61
N PRO A 84 2.76 3.33 3.62
CA PRO A 84 1.47 3.79 4.13
C PRO A 84 1.52 4.11 5.64
N PRO A 85 0.55 4.88 6.17
CA PRO A 85 0.44 5.12 7.60
C PRO A 85 0.48 3.82 8.43
N SER A 86 1.20 3.84 9.55
CA SER A 86 1.27 2.70 10.46
C SER A 86 -0.10 2.33 11.02
N ILE A 87 -0.46 1.05 10.95
CA ILE A 87 -1.68 0.52 11.57
C ILE A 87 -1.31 -0.04 12.94
N LYS A 88 -1.99 0.42 13.99
CA LYS A 88 -1.80 -0.11 15.35
C LYS A 88 -2.50 -1.46 15.48
N LEU A 89 -1.72 -2.51 15.71
CA LEU A 89 -2.24 -3.85 15.98
C LEU A 89 -2.50 -4.01 17.48
N ASN A 90 -3.75 -4.34 17.83
CA ASN A 90 -4.12 -4.68 19.20
C ASN A 90 -4.13 -6.21 19.31
N TYR A 91 -3.12 -6.76 19.98
CA TYR A 91 -3.00 -8.19 20.18
C TYR A 91 -3.83 -8.62 21.40
N MET A 92 -4.82 -9.48 21.20
CA MET A 92 -5.50 -10.15 22.31
C MET A 92 -4.68 -11.36 22.71
N ARG A 93 -4.13 -11.36 23.92
CA ARG A 93 -3.54 -12.56 24.51
C ARG A 93 -4.69 -13.49 24.90
N SER A 94 -4.86 -14.60 24.18
CA SER A 94 -5.71 -15.68 24.66
C SER A 94 -5.03 -16.27 25.90
N GLY A 95 -5.51 -15.88 27.08
CA GLY A 95 -5.15 -16.53 28.33
C GLY A 95 -5.86 -17.88 28.37
N ILE A 96 -5.07 -18.95 28.48
CA ILE A 96 -5.57 -20.25 28.91
C ILE A 96 -6.13 -20.05 30.32
N LEU A 97 -7.43 -20.30 30.49
CA LEU A 97 -8.08 -20.43 31.80
C LEU A 97 -7.62 -21.72 32.48
#